data_AF-A0A150LDH9-F1
#
_entry.id   AF-A0A150LDH9-F1
#
_cell.length_a   1.000
_cell.length_b   1.000
_cell.length_c   1.000
_cell.angle_alpha   90.00
_cell.angle_beta   90.00
_cell.angle_gamma   90.00
#
_symmetry.space_group_name_H-M   'P 1'
#
loop_
_entity.id
_entity.type
_entity.pdbx_description
1 polymer ?
#
loop_
_entity_poly.entity_id
_entity_poly.type
_entity_poly.pdbx_seq_one_letter_code
_entity_poly.pdbx_strand_id
1 'polypeptide(L)'
;MDVIRSIFQFILDMGASVFVPLILLVMGLIVRMKFKDAFTSALTLGVAFVGMNIVVGFMMNSIGPAAQQFVKNTGIQLNVIDGGWTSMATLAWAWPLAFLMFPFQIGVNLLMLLTKQTDTLNVDLWNVWGKIFTAVLVIGVTGSPTAAFAVAIIQMFIELKIADVNQKQIERLTNIPGVTTTHSMNIIAVFASSFGRILLASPRSQKFDATILQTPSRLSNRLVGTRMLGGVRGRGLAAPSYSIKKDPR
;
A
#
# COMPACT_ATOMS: atom_id res chain seq x y z
N MET A 1 1.01 24.90 23.78
CA MET A 1 0.26 23.68 23.39
C MET A 1 -0.84 24.02 22.39
N ASP A 2 -1.45 25.21 22.46
CA ASP A 2 -2.55 25.62 21.58
C ASP A 2 -2.11 25.92 20.15
N VAL A 3 -0.97 26.58 19.94
CA VAL A 3 -0.46 26.88 18.58
C VAL A 3 -0.17 25.60 17.79
N ILE A 4 0.44 24.60 18.43
CA ILE A 4 0.70 23.30 17.80
C ILE A 4 -0.64 22.60 17.51
N ARG A 5 -1.59 22.58 18.45
CA ARG A 5 -2.92 22.01 18.20
C ARG A 5 -3.67 22.72 17.08
N SER A 6 -3.62 24.04 17.00
CA SER A 6 -4.29 24.83 15.95
C SER A 6 -3.68 24.60 14.57
N ILE A 7 -2.35 24.48 14.47
CA ILE A 7 -1.68 24.14 13.20
C ILE A 7 -2.06 22.70 12.78
N PHE A 8 -2.05 21.75 13.72
CA PHE A 8 -2.44 20.37 13.44
C PHE A 8 -3.92 20.26 13.07
N GLN A 9 -4.83 20.95 13.76
CA GLN A 9 -6.26 20.99 13.41
C GLN A 9 -6.48 21.62 12.03
N PHE A 10 -5.85 22.76 11.75
CA PHE A 10 -5.91 23.36 10.42
C PHE A 10 -5.50 22.38 9.32
N ILE A 11 -4.43 21.61 9.55
CA ILE A 11 -3.94 20.62 8.59
C ILE A 11 -4.90 19.41 8.48
N LEU A 12 -5.51 18.97 9.58
CA LEU A 12 -6.49 17.88 9.59
C LEU A 12 -7.79 18.28 8.87
N ASP A 13 -8.23 19.53 9.02
CA ASP A 13 -9.42 20.07 8.38
C ASP A 13 -9.27 20.18 6.85
N MET A 14 -8.04 20.30 6.33
CA MET A 14 -7.77 20.25 4.89
C MET A 14 -7.98 18.84 4.28
N GLY A 15 -8.09 17.80 5.11
CA GLY A 15 -8.33 16.43 4.68
C GLY A 15 -7.09 15.67 4.20
N ALA A 16 -7.24 14.36 4.09
CA ALA A 16 -6.14 13.44 3.76
C ALA A 16 -5.51 13.68 2.36
N SER A 17 -6.26 14.25 1.41
CA SER A 17 -5.77 14.59 0.07
C SER A 17 -4.69 15.68 0.08
N VAL A 18 -4.65 16.54 1.11
CA VAL A 18 -3.63 17.58 1.30
C VAL A 18 -2.59 17.15 2.33
N PHE A 19 -3.03 16.45 3.38
CA PHE A 19 -2.15 15.98 4.44
C PHE A 19 -1.06 15.01 3.96
N VAL A 20 -1.42 14.03 3.12
CA VAL A 20 -0.48 13.01 2.64
C VAL A 20 0.64 13.62 1.78
N PRO A 21 0.34 14.45 0.75
CA PRO A 21 1.37 15.20 0.02
C PRO A 21 2.27 16.06 0.91
N LEU A 22 1.69 16.75 1.90
CA LEU A 22 2.45 17.62 2.79
C LEU A 22 3.45 16.85 3.65
N ILE A 23 3.04 15.72 4.23
CA ILE A 23 3.95 14.84 4.98
C ILE A 23 5.08 14.34 4.07
N LEU A 24 4.76 13.91 2.86
CA LEU A 24 5.76 13.39 1.93
C LEU A 24 6.73 14.47 1.44
N LEU A 25 6.27 15.71 1.31
CA LEU A 25 7.15 16.86 1.09
C LEU A 25 8.15 17.02 2.24
N VAL A 26 7.66 17.04 3.49
CA VAL A 26 8.52 17.17 4.68
C VAL A 26 9.50 16.01 4.78
N MET A 27 9.03 14.78 4.59
CA MET A 27 9.88 13.58 4.61
C MET A 27 10.94 13.62 3.49
N GLY A 28 10.56 14.05 2.28
CA GLY A 28 11.48 14.25 1.16
C GLY A 28 12.60 15.23 1.49
N LEU A 29 12.29 16.31 2.20
CA LEU A 29 13.29 17.28 2.66
C LEU A 29 14.20 16.70 3.75
N ILE A 30 13.65 15.90 4.69
CA ILE A 30 14.44 15.23 5.74
C ILE A 30 15.48 14.29 5.12
N VAL A 31 15.13 13.54 4.07
CA VAL A 31 16.06 12.67 3.33
C VAL A 31 16.96 13.44 2.35
N ARG A 32 17.00 14.77 2.44
CA ARG A 32 17.86 15.69 1.66
C ARG A 32 17.55 15.72 0.16
N MET A 33 16.30 15.51 -0.26
CA MET A 33 15.90 15.83 -1.63
C MET A 33 15.93 17.34 -1.87
N LYS A 34 16.20 17.77 -3.11
CA LYS A 34 16.09 19.18 -3.48
C LYS A 34 14.63 19.62 -3.34
N PHE A 35 14.39 20.81 -2.78
CA PHE A 35 13.04 21.32 -2.55
C PHE A 35 12.14 21.26 -3.79
N LYS A 36 12.67 21.64 -4.95
CA LYS A 36 11.95 21.59 -6.23
C LYS A 36 11.48 20.17 -6.57
N ASP A 37 12.31 19.17 -6.33
CA ASP A 37 12.00 17.77 -6.62
C ASP A 37 10.98 17.23 -5.62
N ALA A 38 11.20 17.48 -4.32
CA ALA A 38 10.27 17.08 -3.27
C ALA A 38 8.88 17.71 -3.44
N PHE A 39 8.81 19.01 -3.76
CA PHE A 39 7.56 19.73 -4.00
C PHE A 39 6.82 19.21 -5.23
N THR A 40 7.53 18.98 -6.35
CA THR A 40 6.92 18.45 -7.57
C THR A 40 6.40 17.03 -7.36
N SER A 41 7.13 16.17 -6.64
CA SER A 41 6.71 14.82 -6.29
C SER A 41 5.48 14.80 -5.37
N ALA A 42 5.49 15.61 -4.31
CA ALA A 42 4.35 15.76 -3.42
C ALA A 42 3.11 16.27 -4.16
N LEU A 43 3.25 17.31 -4.98
CA LEU A 43 2.15 17.86 -5.77
C LEU A 43 1.57 16.84 -6.76
N THR A 44 2.43 16.09 -7.45
CA THR A 44 2.00 15.03 -8.38
C THR A 44 1.16 13.97 -7.67
N LEU A 45 1.60 13.55 -6.47
CA LEU A 45 0.85 12.60 -5.67
C LEU A 45 -0.49 13.17 -5.18
N GLY A 46 -0.52 14.44 -4.76
CA GLY A 46 -1.76 15.11 -4.37
C GLY A 46 -2.80 15.14 -5.49
N VAL A 47 -2.38 15.51 -6.70
CA VAL A 47 -3.25 15.47 -7.89
C VAL A 47 -3.72 14.04 -8.19
N ALA A 48 -2.86 13.04 -8.01
CA ALA A 48 -3.24 11.63 -8.19
C ALA A 48 -4.33 11.18 -7.21
N PHE A 49 -4.26 11.57 -5.93
CA PHE A 49 -5.32 11.27 -4.96
C PHE A 49 -6.65 11.92 -5.32
N VAL A 50 -6.62 13.18 -5.74
CA VAL A 50 -7.84 13.87 -6.18
C VAL A 50 -8.45 13.16 -7.39
N GLY A 51 -7.64 12.82 -8.39
CA GLY A 51 -8.11 12.07 -9.57
C GLY A 51 -8.68 10.70 -9.20
N MET A 52 -8.02 9.96 -8.32
CA MET A 52 -8.50 8.65 -7.85
C MET A 52 -9.84 8.77 -7.12
N ASN A 53 -9.99 9.75 -6.24
CA ASN A 53 -11.25 9.99 -5.51
C ASN A 53 -12.41 10.35 -6.43
N ILE A 54 -12.16 11.09 -7.51
CA ILE A 54 -13.19 11.39 -8.53
C ILE A 54 -13.65 10.10 -9.23
N VAL A 55 -12.71 9.24 -9.63
CA VAL A 55 -13.03 7.96 -10.29
C VAL A 55 -13.80 7.04 -9.35
N VAL A 56 -13.37 6.91 -8.10
CA VAL A 56 -14.08 6.13 -7.08
C VAL A 56 -15.49 6.68 -6.87
N GLY A 57 -15.64 8.00 -6.71
CA GLY A 57 -16.95 8.64 -6.57
C GLY A 57 -17.87 8.37 -7.76
N PHE A 58 -17.34 8.44 -9.00
CA PHE A 58 -18.09 8.09 -10.20
C PHE A 58 -18.54 6.62 -10.20
N MET A 59 -17.65 5.69 -9.85
CA MET A 59 -17.99 4.27 -9.73
C MET A 59 -19.08 4.03 -8.69
N MET A 60 -18.98 4.65 -7.50
CA MET A 60 -19.98 4.53 -6.44
C MET A 60 -21.34 5.08 -6.86
N ASN A 61 -21.37 6.22 -7.59
CA ASN A 61 -22.61 6.79 -8.10
C ASN A 61 -23.26 5.95 -9.21
N SER A 62 -22.45 5.20 -9.97
CA SER A 62 -22.94 4.35 -11.06
C SER A 62 -23.42 2.98 -10.55
N ILE A 63 -22.66 2.39 -9.61
CA ILE A 63 -22.91 1.04 -9.08
C ILE A 63 -23.89 1.08 -7.90
N GLY A 64 -23.88 2.14 -7.10
CA GLY A 64 -24.71 2.28 -5.90
C GLY A 64 -26.21 2.09 -6.15
N PRO A 65 -26.81 2.76 -7.15
CA PRO A 65 -28.23 2.55 -7.48
C PRO A 65 -28.56 1.11 -7.90
N ALA A 66 -27.68 0.48 -8.68
CA ALA A 66 -27.84 -0.92 -9.11
C ALA A 66 -27.74 -1.89 -7.91
N ALA A 67 -26.79 -1.65 -7.00
CA ALA A 67 -26.64 -2.44 -5.77
C ALA A 67 -27.87 -2.29 -4.85
N GLN A 68 -28.41 -1.08 -4.69
CA GLN A 68 -29.62 -0.84 -3.90
C GLN A 68 -30.86 -1.51 -4.52
N GLN A 69 -30.98 -1.50 -5.85
CA GLN A 69 -32.05 -2.22 -6.55
C GLN A 69 -31.91 -3.74 -6.41
N PHE A 70 -30.68 -4.26 -6.47
CA PHE A 70 -30.39 -5.68 -6.22
C PHE A 70 -30.82 -6.11 -4.81
N VAL A 71 -30.51 -5.30 -3.79
CA VAL A 71 -30.96 -5.52 -2.40
C VAL A 71 -32.50 -5.54 -2.31
N LYS A 72 -33.18 -4.57 -2.94
CA LYS A 72 -34.65 -4.50 -2.96
C LYS A 72 -35.29 -5.71 -3.63
N ASN A 73 -34.68 -6.22 -4.70
CA ASN A 73 -35.23 -7.34 -5.48
C ASN A 73 -34.91 -8.71 -4.87
N THR A 74 -33.82 -8.84 -4.12
CA THR A 74 -33.38 -10.11 -3.51
C THR A 74 -33.78 -10.25 -2.05
N GLY A 75 -34.15 -9.15 -1.38
CA GLY A 75 -34.46 -9.14 0.05
C GLY A 75 -33.24 -9.30 0.97
N ILE A 76 -32.02 -9.33 0.41
CA ILE A 76 -30.77 -9.46 1.16
C ILE A 76 -30.40 -8.08 1.75
N GLN A 77 -30.25 -7.96 3.06
CA GLN A 77 -29.86 -6.71 3.71
C GLN A 77 -28.34 -6.43 3.56
N LEU A 78 -27.91 -5.96 2.39
CA LEU A 78 -26.57 -5.38 2.24
C LEU A 78 -26.60 -3.88 2.58
N ASN A 79 -26.24 -3.56 3.82
CA ASN A 79 -26.20 -2.17 4.32
C ASN A 79 -24.88 -1.44 4.01
N VAL A 80 -23.92 -2.10 3.38
CA VAL A 80 -22.56 -1.56 3.17
C VAL A 80 -22.13 -1.79 1.73
N ILE A 81 -21.57 -0.75 1.11
CA ILE A 81 -20.94 -0.79 -0.21
C ILE A 81 -19.44 -0.66 0.00
N ASP A 82 -18.66 -1.61 -0.55
CA ASP A 82 -17.20 -1.58 -0.48
C ASP A 82 -16.65 -0.41 -1.32
N GLY A 83 -16.12 0.61 -0.64
CA GLY A 83 -15.50 1.79 -1.26
C GLY A 83 -14.07 1.55 -1.77
N GLY A 84 -13.59 0.32 -1.70
CA GLY A 84 -12.26 -0.08 -2.13
C GLY A 84 -11.16 0.35 -1.15
N TRP A 85 -9.95 -0.14 -1.43
CA TRP A 85 -8.78 0.11 -0.60
C TRP A 85 -8.38 1.60 -0.54
N THR A 86 -8.62 2.38 -1.60
CA THR A 86 -8.29 3.81 -1.65
C THR A 86 -9.04 4.62 -0.61
N SER A 87 -10.33 4.33 -0.43
CA SER A 87 -11.18 5.02 0.55
C SER A 87 -10.69 4.72 1.97
N MET A 88 -10.33 3.47 2.25
CA MET A 88 -9.75 3.06 3.53
C MET A 88 -8.38 3.68 3.80
N ALA A 89 -7.52 3.78 2.78
CA ALA A 89 -6.21 4.42 2.91
C ALA A 89 -6.34 5.91 3.23
N THR A 90 -7.28 6.60 2.58
CA THR A 90 -7.59 8.01 2.84
C THR A 90 -8.02 8.22 4.29
N LEU A 91 -8.87 7.34 4.84
CA LEU A 91 -9.28 7.38 6.24
C LEU A 91 -8.11 7.15 7.19
N ALA A 92 -7.26 6.16 6.90
CA ALA A 92 -6.08 5.86 7.72
C ALA A 92 -5.18 7.10 7.83
N TRP A 93 -4.88 7.74 6.70
CA TRP A 93 -4.04 8.93 6.66
C TRP A 93 -4.66 10.15 7.34
N ALA A 94 -5.97 10.21 7.56
CA ALA A 94 -6.58 11.31 8.32
C ALA A 94 -6.24 11.25 9.82
N TRP A 95 -5.63 10.17 10.32
CA TRP A 95 -5.29 10.04 11.73
C TRP A 95 -4.13 10.97 12.13
N PRO A 96 -4.27 11.81 13.17
CA PRO A 96 -3.24 12.80 13.54
C PRO A 96 -1.88 12.22 13.92
N LEU A 97 -1.86 10.99 14.44
CA LEU A 97 -0.63 10.30 14.86
C LEU A 97 -0.05 9.39 13.76
N ALA A 98 -0.64 9.39 12.55
CA ALA A 98 -0.15 8.61 11.42
C ALA A 98 1.33 8.88 11.10
N PHE A 99 1.80 10.13 11.27
CA PHE A 99 3.19 10.48 11.02
C PHE A 99 4.18 9.75 11.95
N LEU A 100 3.75 9.41 13.18
CA LEU A 100 4.60 8.67 14.12
C LEU A 100 4.79 7.22 13.66
N MET A 101 3.93 6.67 12.80
CA MET A 101 4.12 5.30 12.29
C MET A 101 5.38 5.15 11.43
N PHE A 102 5.86 6.21 10.79
CA PHE A 102 7.10 6.17 10.00
C PHE A 102 8.36 5.86 10.83
N PRO A 103 8.71 6.64 11.87
CA PRO A 103 9.86 6.33 12.71
C PRO A 103 9.70 4.99 13.43
N PHE A 104 8.47 4.60 13.82
CA PHE A 104 8.22 3.28 14.39
C PHE A 104 8.49 2.15 13.39
N GLN A 105 8.00 2.28 12.15
CA GLN A 105 8.26 1.30 11.07
C GLN A 105 9.76 1.12 10.83
N ILE A 106 10.47 2.24 10.67
CA ILE A 106 11.91 2.22 10.41
C ILE A 106 12.65 1.65 11.63
N GLY A 107 12.29 2.08 12.85
CA GLY A 107 12.90 1.61 14.08
C GLY A 107 12.72 0.10 14.30
N VAL A 108 11.51 -0.42 14.12
CA VAL A 108 11.23 -1.86 14.23
C VAL A 108 11.96 -2.64 13.14
N ASN A 109 11.96 -2.16 11.91
CA ASN A 109 12.65 -2.85 10.81
C ASN A 109 14.17 -2.88 11.03
N LEU A 110 14.78 -1.77 11.45
CA LEU A 110 16.20 -1.72 11.80
C LEU A 110 16.52 -2.63 12.98
N LEU A 111 15.69 -2.66 14.02
CA LEU A 111 15.85 -3.56 15.16
C LEU A 111 15.83 -5.03 14.71
N MET A 112 14.89 -5.41 13.85
CA MET A 112 14.81 -6.76 13.31
C MET A 112 16.02 -7.11 12.42
N LEU A 113 16.57 -6.16 11.67
CA LEU A 113 17.78 -6.36 10.87
C LEU A 113 19.02 -6.55 11.77
N LEU A 114 19.17 -5.71 12.80
CA LEU A 114 20.29 -5.80 13.76
C LEU A 114 20.26 -7.11 14.56
N THR A 115 19.06 -7.56 14.93
CA THR A 115 18.84 -8.84 15.62
C THR A 115 18.80 -10.04 14.67
N LYS A 116 19.03 -9.83 13.36
CA LYS A 116 19.01 -10.85 12.30
C LYS A 116 17.71 -11.66 12.25
N GLN A 117 16.60 -11.04 12.66
CA GLN A 117 15.27 -11.62 12.57
C GLN A 117 14.68 -11.48 11.17
N THR A 118 15.13 -10.53 10.36
CA THR A 118 14.71 -10.37 8.96
C THR A 118 15.90 -10.02 8.08
N ASP A 119 15.81 -10.38 6.80
CA ASP A 119 16.76 -9.96 5.76
C ASP A 119 16.18 -8.83 4.88
N THR A 120 14.94 -8.39 5.15
CA THR A 120 14.21 -7.43 4.33
C THR A 120 14.31 -6.02 4.92
N LEU A 121 14.78 -5.07 4.12
CA LEU A 121 14.71 -3.65 4.40
C LEU A 121 13.46 -3.05 3.72
N ASN A 122 12.52 -2.62 4.54
CA ASN A 122 11.33 -1.91 4.09
C ASN A 122 11.62 -0.40 3.97
N VAL A 123 11.83 0.05 2.73
CA VAL A 123 11.99 1.47 2.37
C VAL A 123 10.70 2.08 1.82
N ASP A 124 9.59 1.33 1.81
CA ASP A 124 8.32 1.79 1.26
C ASP A 124 7.54 2.62 2.28
N LEU A 125 7.62 3.95 2.11
CA LEU A 125 6.90 4.93 2.91
C LEU A 125 5.38 4.90 2.65
N TRP A 126 4.93 4.44 1.48
CA TRP A 126 3.49 4.34 1.20
C TRP A 126 2.85 3.20 1.99
N ASN A 127 3.54 2.07 2.13
CA ASN A 127 3.05 0.86 2.79
C ASN A 127 2.68 1.04 4.28
N VAL A 128 3.07 2.14 4.91
CA VAL A 128 2.73 2.42 6.32
C VAL A 128 1.21 2.58 6.53
N TRP A 129 0.46 2.94 5.47
CA TRP A 129 -1.00 3.16 5.55
C TRP A 129 -1.78 1.98 6.14
N GLY A 130 -1.40 0.73 5.80
CA GLY A 130 -2.11 -0.45 6.29
C GLY A 130 -1.98 -0.66 7.80
N LYS A 131 -0.88 -0.20 8.39
CA LYS A 131 -0.60 -0.27 9.83
C LYS A 131 -1.32 0.86 10.57
N ILE A 132 -1.33 2.03 9.95
CA ILE A 132 -2.12 3.18 10.38
C ILE A 132 -3.60 2.81 10.41
N PHE A 133 -4.11 2.11 9.39
CA PHE A 133 -5.50 1.68 9.34
C PHE A 133 -5.85 0.75 10.51
N THR A 134 -5.04 -0.26 10.77
CA THR A 134 -5.23 -1.13 11.95
C THR A 134 -5.17 -0.34 13.26
N ALA A 135 -4.23 0.61 13.38
CA ALA A 135 -4.11 1.47 14.56
C ALA A 135 -5.37 2.32 14.78
N VAL A 136 -5.95 2.87 13.71
CA VAL A 136 -7.21 3.63 13.75
C VAL A 136 -8.37 2.74 14.20
N LEU A 137 -8.48 1.50 13.71
CA LEU A 137 -9.50 0.55 14.15
C LEU A 137 -9.35 0.21 15.64
N VAL A 138 -8.12 -0.06 16.10
CA VAL A 138 -7.86 -0.37 17.50
C VAL A 138 -8.22 0.81 18.41
N ILE A 139 -7.92 2.05 18.01
CA ILE A 139 -8.36 3.25 18.75
C ILE A 139 -9.87 3.38 18.73
N GLY A 140 -10.52 3.13 17.59
CA GLY A 140 -11.98 3.17 17.48
C GLY A 140 -12.68 2.23 18.45
N VAL A 141 -12.08 1.07 18.74
CA VAL A 141 -12.63 0.08 19.68
C VAL A 141 -12.20 0.32 21.12
N THR A 142 -10.92 0.65 21.36
CA THR A 142 -10.33 0.66 22.71
C THR A 142 -10.18 2.05 23.32
N GLY A 143 -10.24 3.11 22.50
CA GLY A 143 -9.97 4.49 22.91
C GLY A 143 -8.50 4.77 23.29
N SER A 144 -7.61 3.78 23.21
CA SER A 144 -6.23 3.89 23.70
C SER A 144 -5.21 3.96 22.55
N PRO A 145 -4.50 5.10 22.41
CA PRO A 145 -3.41 5.20 21.45
C PRO A 145 -2.30 4.19 21.71
N THR A 146 -1.95 3.92 22.97
CA THR A 146 -0.85 2.99 23.30
C THR A 146 -1.14 1.57 22.84
N ALA A 147 -2.40 1.12 22.98
CA ALA A 147 -2.83 -0.18 22.46
C ALA A 147 -2.69 -0.26 20.94
N ALA A 148 -3.04 0.82 20.23
CA ALA A 148 -2.90 0.86 18.77
C ALA A 148 -1.45 0.83 18.29
N PHE A 149 -0.53 1.55 18.95
CA PHE A 149 0.90 1.43 18.64
C PHE A 149 1.42 0.01 18.92
N ALA A 150 1.03 -0.62 20.03
CA ALA A 150 1.45 -1.98 20.34
C ALA A 150 0.99 -2.99 19.26
N VAL A 151 -0.27 -2.93 18.85
CA VAL A 151 -0.81 -3.79 17.78
C VAL A 151 -0.13 -3.50 16.44
N ALA A 152 0.10 -2.23 16.11
CA ALA A 152 0.79 -1.85 14.88
C ALA A 152 2.23 -2.40 14.84
N ILE A 153 2.96 -2.38 15.97
CA ILE A 153 4.30 -2.97 16.06
C ILE A 153 4.25 -4.47 15.81
N ILE A 154 3.32 -5.19 16.46
CA ILE A 154 3.14 -6.64 16.24
C ILE A 154 2.87 -6.92 14.76
N GLN A 155 2.00 -6.13 14.13
CA GLN A 155 1.73 -6.22 12.70
C GLN A 155 2.99 -5.98 11.87
N MET A 156 3.84 -5.00 12.20
CA MET A 156 5.12 -4.76 11.50
C MET A 156 6.04 -5.99 11.55
N PHE A 157 6.16 -6.62 12.72
CA PHE A 157 6.96 -7.84 12.89
C PHE A 157 6.46 -8.98 11.99
N ILE A 158 5.15 -9.21 12.00
CA ILE A 158 4.51 -10.26 11.21
C ILE A 158 4.70 -9.99 9.70
N GLU A 159 4.46 -8.76 9.26
CA GLU A 159 4.60 -8.36 7.85
C GLU A 159 6.01 -8.54 7.31
N LEU A 160 7.04 -8.16 8.08
CA LEU A 160 8.44 -8.33 7.68
C LEU A 160 8.81 -9.82 7.56
N LYS A 161 8.33 -10.66 8.48
CA LYS A 161 8.52 -12.12 8.38
C LYS A 161 7.83 -12.71 7.16
N ILE A 162 6.61 -12.27 6.84
CA ILE A 162 5.88 -12.71 5.64
C ILE A 162 6.61 -12.28 4.38
N ALA A 163 7.20 -11.09 4.37
CA ALA A 163 8.00 -10.60 3.25
C ALA A 163 9.22 -11.49 2.98
N ASP A 164 9.92 -11.95 4.03
CA ASP A 164 11.05 -12.88 3.89
C ASP A 164 10.60 -14.24 3.34
N VAL A 165 9.47 -14.77 3.81
CA VAL A 165 8.91 -16.05 3.35
C VAL A 165 8.50 -15.97 1.88
N ASN A 166 7.87 -14.87 1.47
CA ASN A 166 7.34 -14.69 0.13
C ASN A 166 8.38 -14.17 -0.89
N GLN A 167 9.59 -13.80 -0.45
CA GLN A 167 10.63 -13.20 -1.29
C GLN A 167 10.88 -13.99 -2.58
N LYS A 168 11.07 -15.31 -2.48
CA LYS A 168 11.33 -16.16 -3.66
C LYS A 168 10.15 -16.21 -4.64
N GLN A 169 8.92 -16.13 -4.13
CA GLN A 169 7.74 -16.12 -4.99
C GLN A 169 7.60 -14.79 -5.70
N ILE A 170 7.81 -13.68 -5.00
CA ILE A 170 7.76 -12.34 -5.57
C ILE A 170 8.87 -12.15 -6.61
N GLU A 171 10.09 -12.62 -6.33
CA GLU A 171 11.20 -12.59 -7.28
C GLU A 171 10.88 -13.38 -8.56
N ARG A 172 10.28 -14.57 -8.46
CA ARG A 172 9.83 -15.35 -9.63
C ARG A 172 8.72 -14.66 -10.42
N LEU A 173 7.82 -13.96 -9.75
CA LEU A 173 6.70 -13.26 -10.41
C LEU A 173 7.14 -11.96 -11.08
N THR A 174 8.10 -11.25 -10.48
CA THR A 174 8.56 -9.93 -10.94
C THR A 174 9.79 -10.00 -11.83
N ASN A 175 10.55 -11.11 -11.79
CA ASN A 175 11.87 -11.26 -12.40
C ASN A 175 12.90 -10.21 -11.93
N ILE A 176 12.71 -9.62 -10.74
CA ILE A 176 13.63 -8.65 -10.16
C ILE A 176 14.36 -9.31 -8.98
N PRO A 177 15.69 -9.47 -9.06
CA PRO A 177 16.43 -10.20 -8.04
C PRO A 177 16.42 -9.47 -6.70
N GLY A 178 16.23 -10.24 -5.63
CA GLY A 178 16.27 -9.72 -4.25
C GLY A 178 15.15 -8.75 -3.87
N VAL A 179 14.05 -8.69 -4.62
CA VAL A 179 12.89 -7.86 -4.25
C VAL A 179 11.81 -8.69 -3.57
N THR A 180 11.15 -8.08 -2.58
CA THR A 180 9.94 -8.62 -1.95
C THR A 180 8.94 -7.49 -1.70
N THR A 181 7.74 -7.84 -1.23
CA THR A 181 6.71 -6.88 -0.84
C THR A 181 6.38 -7.07 0.64
N THR A 182 6.24 -5.95 1.35
CA THR A 182 6.06 -5.92 2.82
C THR A 182 4.62 -5.61 3.22
N HIS A 183 3.64 -6.11 2.45
CA HIS A 183 2.22 -5.91 2.70
C HIS A 183 1.62 -7.09 3.49
N SER A 184 0.80 -6.80 4.51
CA SER A 184 0.01 -7.82 5.22
C SER A 184 -0.90 -8.64 4.30
N MET A 185 -1.36 -8.04 3.21
CA MET A 185 -2.16 -8.71 2.17
C MET A 185 -1.44 -9.90 1.52
N ASN A 186 -0.11 -9.99 1.62
CA ASN A 186 0.65 -11.12 1.08
C ASN A 186 0.32 -12.45 1.75
N ILE A 187 -0.30 -12.45 2.94
CA ILE A 187 -0.87 -13.68 3.53
C ILE A 187 -1.97 -14.24 2.62
N ILE A 188 -2.81 -13.37 2.05
CA ILE A 188 -3.90 -13.78 1.15
C ILE A 188 -3.33 -14.42 -0.11
N ALA A 189 -2.15 -13.99 -0.58
CA ALA A 189 -1.51 -14.59 -1.75
C ALA A 189 -1.25 -16.09 -1.55
N VAL A 190 -0.97 -16.55 -0.33
CA VAL A 190 -0.82 -17.98 -0.01
C VAL A 190 -2.12 -18.73 -0.29
N PHE A 191 -3.25 -18.24 0.22
CA PHE A 191 -4.57 -18.84 0.00
C PHE A 191 -5.02 -18.73 -1.46
N ALA A 192 -4.83 -17.57 -2.08
CA ALA A 192 -5.18 -17.31 -3.46
C ALA A 192 -4.37 -18.21 -4.42
N SER A 193 -3.10 -18.49 -4.12
CA SER A 193 -2.27 -19.39 -4.92
C SER A 193 -2.79 -20.83 -4.90
N SER A 194 -3.26 -21.30 -3.75
CA SER A 194 -3.87 -22.62 -3.61
C SER A 194 -5.17 -22.71 -4.40
N PHE A 195 -6.03 -21.69 -4.32
CA PHE A 195 -7.25 -21.62 -5.10
C PHE A 195 -6.97 -21.53 -6.61
N GLY A 196 -5.97 -20.74 -7.02
CA GLY A 196 -5.54 -20.61 -8.41
C GLY A 196 -5.09 -21.94 -9.01
N ARG A 197 -4.38 -22.79 -8.25
CA ARG A 197 -3.98 -24.14 -8.71
C ARG A 197 -5.18 -25.06 -8.94
N ILE A 198 -6.19 -24.99 -8.07
CA ILE A 198 -7.44 -25.75 -8.22
C ILE A 198 -8.18 -25.26 -9.46
N LEU A 199 -8.25 -23.94 -9.64
CA LEU A 199 -8.96 -23.35 -10.77
C LEU A 199 -8.29 -23.71 -12.09
N LEU A 200 -6.96 -23.69 -12.17
CA LEU A 200 -6.16 -24.03 -13.35
C LEU A 200 -6.02 -25.54 -13.62
N ALA A 201 -6.57 -26.40 -12.76
CA ALA A 201 -6.58 -27.84 -12.97
C ALA A 201 -7.46 -28.26 -14.17
N SER A 202 -8.45 -27.44 -14.55
CA SER A 202 -9.29 -27.70 -15.72
C SER A 202 -8.62 -27.23 -17.02
N PRO A 203 -8.65 -28.01 -18.12
CA PRO A 203 -8.12 -27.58 -19.42
C PRO A 203 -8.76 -26.30 -19.98
N ARG A 204 -10.00 -25.98 -19.57
CA ARG A 204 -10.69 -24.76 -20.02
C ARG A 204 -10.20 -23.50 -19.32
N SER A 205 -9.80 -23.60 -18.06
CA SER A 205 -9.41 -22.45 -17.24
C SER A 205 -7.96 -22.03 -17.42
N GLN A 206 -7.10 -22.91 -17.98
CA GLN A 206 -5.72 -22.58 -18.35
C GLN A 206 -5.62 -21.40 -19.33
N LYS A 207 -6.69 -21.10 -20.08
CA LYS A 207 -6.77 -19.91 -20.95
C LYS A 207 -6.80 -18.58 -20.18
N PHE A 208 -7.17 -18.63 -18.90
CA PHE A 208 -7.18 -17.47 -17.99
C PHE A 208 -5.93 -17.41 -17.11
N ASP A 209 -4.91 -18.24 -17.39
CA ASP A 209 -3.66 -18.19 -16.64
C ASP A 209 -2.94 -16.87 -16.90
N ALA A 210 -2.70 -16.10 -15.83
CA ALA A 210 -2.01 -14.81 -15.90
C ALA A 210 -0.52 -14.96 -16.26
N THR A 211 0.06 -16.17 -16.25
CA THR A 211 1.42 -16.41 -16.76
C THR A 211 1.58 -16.05 -18.23
N ILE A 212 0.48 -16.02 -19.01
CA ILE A 212 0.49 -15.49 -20.39
C ILE A 212 0.95 -14.04 -20.47
N LEU A 213 0.76 -13.24 -19.41
CA LEU A 213 1.17 -11.84 -19.34
C LEU A 213 2.68 -11.68 -19.12
N GLN A 214 3.35 -12.75 -18.66
CA GLN A 214 4.82 -12.78 -18.49
C GLN A 214 5.52 -13.10 -19.82
N THR A 215 4.80 -13.63 -20.81
CA THR A 215 5.35 -13.88 -22.16
C THR A 215 5.63 -12.55 -22.87
N PRO A 216 6.85 -12.29 -23.34
CA PRO A 216 7.17 -11.07 -24.08
C PRO A 216 6.54 -11.15 -25.48
N SER A 217 5.26 -10.80 -25.60
CA SER A 217 4.66 -10.61 -26.92
C SER A 217 5.29 -9.37 -27.58
N ARG A 218 5.59 -9.45 -28.89
CA ARG A 218 6.14 -8.32 -29.68
C ARG A 218 5.29 -7.05 -29.58
N LEU A 219 4.00 -7.17 -29.25
CA LEU A 219 3.08 -6.06 -29.02
C LEU A 219 3.26 -5.41 -27.63
N SER A 220 3.55 -6.21 -26.60
CA SER A 220 3.89 -5.74 -25.24
C SER A 220 5.18 -4.92 -25.24
N ASN A 221 6.22 -5.33 -25.96
CA ASN A 221 7.45 -4.54 -26.06
C ASN A 221 7.25 -3.16 -26.73
N ARG A 222 6.26 -3.00 -27.60
CA ARG A 222 5.95 -1.72 -28.26
C ARG A 222 5.08 -0.78 -27.43
N LEU A 223 4.24 -1.32 -26.54
CA LEU A 223 3.31 -0.55 -25.70
C LEU A 223 3.79 -0.37 -24.25
N VAL A 224 4.45 -1.38 -23.68
CA VAL A 224 4.94 -1.43 -22.30
C VAL A 224 6.40 -0.96 -22.22
N GLY A 225 7.22 -1.32 -23.22
CA GLY A 225 8.66 -0.99 -23.27
C GLY A 225 8.98 0.50 -23.40
N THR A 226 8.07 1.32 -23.90
CA THR A 226 8.25 2.78 -24.03
C THR A 226 7.51 3.59 -22.97
N ARG A 227 6.49 3.05 -22.30
CA ARG A 227 5.71 3.78 -21.29
C ARG A 227 6.03 3.41 -19.83
N MET A 228 6.38 2.16 -19.53
CA MET A 228 6.78 1.76 -18.17
C MET A 228 8.29 1.97 -17.94
N LEU A 229 9.13 1.58 -18.90
CA LEU A 229 10.59 1.72 -18.80
C LEU A 229 11.09 3.17 -18.93
N GLY A 230 10.31 4.05 -19.56
CA GLY A 230 10.55 5.50 -19.52
C GLY A 230 10.15 6.16 -18.19
N GLY A 231 9.24 5.55 -17.43
CA GLY A 231 8.79 6.03 -16.12
C GLY A 231 9.65 5.52 -14.95
N VAL A 232 10.17 4.29 -15.05
CA VAL A 232 10.99 3.66 -14.01
C VAL A 232 12.42 4.24 -13.92
N ARG A 233 12.86 5.01 -14.92
CA ARG A 233 14.14 5.74 -14.85
C ARG A 233 14.04 7.16 -14.31
N GLY A 234 12.85 7.65 -13.94
CA GLY A 234 12.74 9.08 -13.61
C GLY A 234 11.43 9.59 -13.00
N ARG A 235 10.72 8.80 -12.19
CA ARG A 235 9.71 9.32 -11.23
C ARG A 235 9.29 8.23 -10.25
N GLY A 236 9.77 8.35 -9.00
CA GLY A 236 9.43 7.44 -7.92
C GLY A 236 7.95 7.51 -7.57
N LEU A 237 7.29 6.35 -7.52
CA LEU A 237 5.97 6.16 -6.91
C LEU A 237 5.73 4.74 -6.36
N ALA A 238 6.74 3.87 -6.32
CA ALA A 238 6.77 2.68 -5.48
C ALA A 238 8.23 2.39 -5.18
N ALA A 239 8.66 2.54 -3.93
CA ALA A 239 10.00 2.13 -3.51
C ALA A 239 9.95 0.62 -3.25
N PRO A 240 10.59 -0.24 -4.07
CA PRO A 240 10.59 -1.68 -3.82
C PRO A 240 11.24 -1.98 -2.47
N SER A 241 10.71 -2.95 -1.73
CA SER A 241 11.41 -3.47 -0.54
C SER A 241 12.52 -4.43 -1.00
N TYR A 242 13.73 -4.19 -0.53
CA TYR A 242 14.91 -4.95 -0.93
C TYR A 242 15.25 -5.99 0.15
N SER A 243 15.41 -7.23 -0.28
CA SER A 243 16.01 -8.31 0.51
C SER A 243 17.52 -8.26 0.33
N ILE A 244 18.24 -8.10 1.43
CA ILE A 244 19.71 -8.03 1.45
C ILE A 244 20.24 -9.47 1.58
N LYS A 245 19.90 -10.36 0.65
CA LYS A 245 20.51 -11.69 0.63
C LYS A 245 21.87 -11.62 -0.02
N LYS A 246 22.91 -11.97 0.74
CA LYS A 246 24.21 -12.35 0.18
C LYS A 246 24.00 -13.68 -0.53
N ASP A 247 24.26 -13.69 -1.83
CA ASP A 247 24.22 -14.87 -2.68
C ASP A 247 24.97 -16.04 -2.02
N PRO A 248 24.28 -17.13 -1.63
CA PRO A 248 24.96 -18.33 -1.20
C PRO A 248 25.41 -19.06 -2.46
N ARG A 249 26.71 -18.92 -2.77
CA ARG A 249 27.39 -19.84 -3.68
C ARG A 249 27.23 -21.28 -3.19
#